data_AF-A0A9D6QRG6-F1
#
_entry.id   AF-A0A9D6QRG6-F1
#
_cell.length_a   1.000
_cell.length_b   1.000
_cell.length_c   1.000
_cell.angle_alpha   90.00
_cell.angle_beta   90.00
_cell.angle_gamma   90.00
#
_symmetry.space_group_name_H-M   'P 1'
#
loop_
_entity.id
_entity.type
_entity.pdbx_description
1 polymer ?
#
loop_
_entity_poly.entity_id
_entity_poly.type
_entity_poly.pdbx_seq_one_letter_code
_entity_poly.pdbx_strand_id
1 'polypeptide(L)'
;MNRIFQKYNLWPKLAMGVTTAAIVLIASEAGAYYEDLKEGDTGPHSTFHYEMTRTLARAAGFSKTDAEMIAVAAEATDRMLYTGTLPGSPTIQLAGTERMDSSKGPYFHWPRRGVYNATNQYEQPGARNTCLYFTRTDKCINAKPEINAIENWAVFNVGAPAVGTPSASVNGGASTPVQGSSSIALGIYLHALADTYTHDPCMKKLQVRSHMSRTSLTIECSVVRWHQDQEFGPEATNLGTSYTKEGGLAVWKALLFFRQSNSLPTAALWNETQAVRFIKTYSEMENEIDRSNYATSTYTSLN
;
A
#
# COMPACT_ATOMS: atom_id res chain seq x y z
N MET A 1 22.77 -70.04 64.19
CA MET A 1 22.48 -69.85 62.74
C MET A 1 21.61 -68.61 62.63
N ASN A 2 22.24 -67.46 62.36
CA ASN A 2 21.67 -66.14 62.62
C ASN A 2 21.04 -65.49 61.38
N ARG A 3 19.90 -64.86 61.67
CA ARG A 3 18.93 -64.14 60.82
C ARG A 3 19.51 -62.91 60.11
N ILE A 4 19.00 -62.59 58.91
CA ILE A 4 18.70 -61.23 58.39
C ILE A 4 17.58 -61.41 57.33
N PHE A 5 16.31 -61.05 57.57
CA PHE A 5 15.60 -59.75 57.50
C PHE A 5 15.27 -59.21 56.10
N GLN A 6 13.96 -58.99 55.91
CA GLN A 6 13.24 -58.37 54.79
C GLN A 6 13.71 -56.95 54.45
N LYS A 7 13.58 -56.54 53.17
CA LYS A 7 13.47 -55.12 52.76
C LYS A 7 12.53 -54.91 51.58
N TYR A 8 11.96 -53.70 51.59
CA TYR A 8 10.78 -53.17 50.90
C TYR A 8 11.01 -52.68 49.46
N ASN A 9 9.99 -52.89 48.62
CA ASN A 9 9.21 -51.95 47.78
C ASN A 9 9.84 -50.76 47.00
N LEU A 10 9.21 -50.57 45.82
CA LEU A 10 9.01 -49.38 44.96
C LEU A 10 9.93 -49.19 43.73
N TRP A 11 9.32 -49.52 42.58
CA TRP A 11 9.52 -48.99 41.22
C TRP A 11 9.40 -47.44 41.18
N PRO A 12 9.86 -46.71 40.14
CA PRO A 12 10.00 -47.14 38.74
C PRO A 12 11.32 -46.79 38.02
N LYS A 13 11.48 -47.46 36.87
CA LYS A 13 12.47 -47.23 35.84
C LYS A 13 12.26 -45.86 35.17
N LEU A 14 13.25 -44.97 35.25
CA LEU A 14 13.40 -43.85 34.33
C LEU A 14 14.13 -44.37 33.08
N ALA A 15 13.36 -44.70 32.05
CA ALA A 15 13.88 -44.89 30.71
C ALA A 15 14.21 -43.53 30.11
N MET A 16 15.48 -43.32 29.75
CA MET A 16 15.90 -42.23 28.88
C MET A 16 15.32 -42.47 27.48
N GLY A 17 14.14 -41.91 27.24
CA GLY A 17 13.58 -41.77 25.91
C GLY A 17 13.93 -40.39 25.36
N VAL A 18 14.96 -40.32 24.51
CA VAL A 18 15.15 -39.19 23.60
C VAL A 18 13.97 -39.21 22.65
N THR A 19 12.94 -38.42 22.97
CA THR A 19 11.88 -38.11 22.01
C THR A 19 12.45 -37.04 21.11
N THR A 20 12.99 -37.46 19.97
CA THR A 20 13.22 -36.59 18.83
C THR A 20 11.85 -36.01 18.46
N ALA A 21 11.53 -34.83 18.99
CA ALA A 21 10.44 -34.04 18.49
C ALA A 21 10.79 -33.70 17.05
N ALA A 22 10.28 -34.50 16.11
CA ALA A 22 10.17 -34.10 14.74
C ALA A 22 9.31 -32.84 14.74
N ILE A 23 9.96 -31.68 14.69
CA ILE A 23 9.32 -30.44 14.30
C ILE A 23 8.91 -30.68 12.85
N VAL A 24 7.68 -31.15 12.69
CA VAL A 24 6.98 -31.04 11.41
C VAL A 24 6.78 -29.55 11.23
N LEU A 25 7.71 -28.93 10.51
CA LEU A 25 7.46 -27.68 9.81
C LEU A 25 6.32 -27.98 8.84
N ILE A 26 5.09 -27.80 9.32
CA ILE A 26 3.96 -27.61 8.44
C ILE A 26 4.26 -26.29 7.75
N ALA A 27 4.89 -26.36 6.57
CA ALA A 27 4.82 -25.29 5.61
C ALA A 27 3.32 -25.14 5.30
N SER A 28 2.65 -24.24 6.04
CA SER A 28 1.34 -23.79 5.63
C SER A 28 1.55 -23.18 4.25
N GLU A 29 0.89 -23.76 3.26
CA GLU A 29 0.67 -23.14 1.97
C GLU A 29 -0.17 -21.89 2.20
N ALA A 30 0.51 -20.81 2.59
CA ALA A 30 -0.11 -19.57 2.97
C ALA A 30 -0.35 -18.77 1.70
N GLY A 31 -1.58 -18.84 1.22
CA GLY A 31 -2.04 -18.04 0.10
C GLY A 31 -2.10 -16.55 0.45
N ALA A 32 -1.75 -15.74 -0.54
CA ALA A 32 -2.00 -14.30 -0.69
C ALA A 32 -1.10 -13.34 0.11
N TYR A 33 -0.25 -12.62 -0.63
CA TYR A 33 0.23 -11.26 -0.35
C TYR A 33 0.84 -11.05 1.05
N TYR A 34 2.16 -11.19 1.15
CA TYR A 34 2.91 -10.91 2.37
C TYR A 34 3.73 -9.64 2.15
N GLU A 35 3.26 -8.55 2.73
CA GLU A 35 4.09 -7.44 3.20
C GLU A 35 3.63 -7.19 4.65
N ASP A 36 4.56 -7.40 5.60
CA ASP A 36 4.45 -7.46 7.07
C ASP A 36 3.61 -8.58 7.73
N LEU A 37 4.31 -9.66 8.12
CA LEU A 37 4.05 -10.33 9.40
C LEU A 37 5.09 -9.83 10.42
N LYS A 38 4.83 -8.72 11.12
CA LYS A 38 5.48 -8.52 12.44
C LYS A 38 4.78 -9.42 13.46
N GLU A 39 5.54 -10.00 14.39
CA GLU A 39 4.97 -10.70 15.55
C GLU A 39 4.02 -9.75 16.29
N GLY A 40 2.72 -10.05 16.24
CA GLY A 40 1.66 -9.26 16.87
C GLY A 40 0.90 -8.30 15.96
N ASP A 41 1.22 -8.22 14.67
CA ASP A 41 0.46 -7.41 13.70
C ASP A 41 -0.76 -8.17 13.14
N THR A 42 -1.85 -7.46 12.85
CA THR A 42 -3.17 -8.06 12.57
C THR A 42 -3.46 -8.31 11.07
N GLY A 43 -2.46 -8.19 10.19
CA GLY A 43 -2.49 -8.78 8.84
C GLY A 43 -1.71 -8.00 7.76
N PRO A 44 -1.56 -8.57 6.55
CA PRO A 44 -0.64 -8.08 5.51
C PRO A 44 -1.06 -6.74 4.88
N HIS A 45 -0.12 -5.82 4.63
CA HIS A 45 -0.35 -4.47 4.09
C HIS A 45 0.73 -4.01 3.12
N SER A 46 0.45 -3.09 2.19
CA SER A 46 1.47 -2.59 1.25
C SER A 46 2.40 -1.57 1.92
N THR A 47 3.69 -1.90 1.98
CA THR A 47 4.76 -1.03 2.47
C THR A 47 4.87 0.25 1.61
N PHE A 48 4.47 0.17 0.33
CA PHE A 48 4.24 1.36 -0.48
C PHE A 48 3.08 2.21 0.06
N HIS A 49 1.86 1.67 0.05
CA HIS A 49 0.64 2.47 0.25
C HIS A 49 0.55 3.02 1.65
N TYR A 50 1.17 2.35 2.62
CA TYR A 50 1.24 2.82 3.99
C TYR A 50 2.56 3.53 4.33
N GLU A 51 3.70 2.83 4.40
CA GLU A 51 4.91 3.37 5.06
C GLU A 51 5.64 4.43 4.22
N MET A 52 5.77 4.19 2.91
CA MET A 52 6.32 5.17 1.99
C MET A 52 5.41 6.41 1.95
N THR A 53 4.10 6.21 1.77
CA THR A 53 3.10 7.30 1.77
C THR A 53 3.17 8.12 3.06
N ARG A 54 3.20 7.47 4.24
CA ARG A 54 3.29 8.13 5.55
C ARG A 54 4.54 9.01 5.64
N THR A 55 5.68 8.45 5.24
CA THR A 55 6.97 9.15 5.32
C THR A 55 7.00 10.34 4.36
N LEU A 56 6.51 10.16 3.12
CA LEU A 56 6.41 11.24 2.15
C LEU A 56 5.41 12.32 2.56
N ALA A 57 4.26 11.95 3.12
CA ALA A 57 3.28 12.92 3.64
C ALA A 57 3.89 13.76 4.76
N ARG A 58 4.58 13.12 5.70
CA ARG A 58 5.28 13.85 6.75
C ARG A 58 6.37 14.77 6.19
N ALA A 59 7.18 14.27 5.26
CA ALA A 59 8.23 15.04 4.60
C ALA A 59 7.66 16.22 3.79
N ALA A 60 6.45 16.10 3.27
CA ALA A 60 5.76 17.18 2.57
C ALA A 60 5.25 18.26 3.54
N GLY A 61 5.39 18.08 4.86
CA GLY A 61 5.05 19.08 5.88
C GLY A 61 3.65 18.89 6.48
N PHE A 62 2.99 17.75 6.24
CA PHE A 62 1.74 17.42 6.96
C PHE A 62 2.03 17.19 8.44
N SER A 63 1.04 17.44 9.29
CA SER A 63 1.15 17.11 10.71
C SER A 63 1.33 15.59 10.89
N LYS A 64 1.84 15.13 12.03
CA LYS A 64 1.95 13.68 12.31
C LYS A 64 0.58 13.00 12.21
N THR A 65 -0.46 13.65 12.75
CA THR A 65 -1.83 13.16 12.68
C THR A 65 -2.36 13.06 11.25
N ASP A 66 -2.14 14.08 10.42
CA ASP A 66 -2.59 14.06 9.02
C ASP A 66 -1.81 13.06 8.19
N ALA A 67 -0.48 12.99 8.35
CA ALA A 67 0.35 12.02 7.65
C ALA A 67 -0.06 10.57 7.97
N GLU A 68 -0.39 10.30 9.23
CA GLU A 68 -0.92 9.00 9.65
C GLU A 68 -2.31 8.74 9.04
N MET A 69 -3.23 9.72 9.11
CA MET A 69 -4.56 9.60 8.54
C MET A 69 -4.52 9.34 7.03
N ILE A 70 -3.65 10.04 6.29
CA ILE A 70 -3.43 9.86 4.85
C ILE A 70 -2.97 8.44 4.56
N ALA A 71 -1.94 7.97 5.28
CA ALA A 71 -1.36 6.65 5.05
C ALA A 71 -2.32 5.51 5.41
N VAL A 72 -3.03 5.61 6.54
CA VAL A 72 -4.04 4.61 6.93
C VAL A 72 -5.18 4.57 5.93
N ALA A 73 -5.62 5.73 5.40
CA ALA A 73 -6.67 5.77 4.38
C ALA A 73 -6.21 5.21 3.03
N ALA A 74 -4.94 5.44 2.65
CA ALA A 74 -4.36 4.83 1.47
C ALA A 74 -4.41 3.30 1.59
N GLU A 75 -3.88 2.73 2.67
CA GLU A 75 -3.90 1.28 2.88
C GLU A 75 -5.31 0.70 3.05
N ALA A 76 -6.21 1.41 3.73
CA ALA A 76 -7.61 0.99 3.87
C ALA A 76 -8.35 0.95 2.51
N THR A 77 -7.83 1.63 1.47
CA THR A 77 -8.40 1.56 0.12
C THR A 77 -8.31 0.13 -0.40
N ASP A 78 -7.15 -0.53 -0.21
CA ASP A 78 -6.93 -1.95 -0.54
C ASP A 78 -7.68 -2.89 0.39
N ARG A 79 -7.61 -2.62 1.69
CA ARG A 79 -7.99 -3.60 2.71
C ARG A 79 -9.40 -3.47 3.24
N MET A 80 -10.13 -2.42 2.86
CA MET A 80 -11.40 -1.98 3.46
C MET A 80 -11.28 -1.54 4.92
N LEU A 81 -10.43 -2.16 5.73
CA LEU A 81 -10.20 -1.83 7.13
C LEU A 81 -8.70 -1.90 7.42
N TYR A 82 -8.14 -0.82 7.95
CA TYR A 82 -6.72 -0.80 8.35
C TYR A 82 -6.50 0.06 9.60
N THR A 83 -5.53 -0.36 10.42
CA THR A 83 -5.07 0.37 11.61
C THR A 83 -3.60 0.67 11.44
N GLY A 84 -3.21 1.94 11.60
CA GLY A 84 -1.80 2.30 11.52
C GLY A 84 -0.95 1.63 12.60
N THR A 85 0.31 1.41 12.26
CA THR A 85 1.31 0.69 13.05
C THR A 85 1.93 1.50 14.19
N LEU A 86 1.73 2.82 14.25
CA LEU A 86 2.24 3.64 15.37
C LEU A 86 1.25 3.69 16.54
N PRO A 87 1.75 3.85 17.79
CA PRO A 87 0.88 4.05 18.93
C PRO A 87 -0.08 5.23 18.73
N GLY A 88 -1.38 4.98 18.88
CA GLY A 88 -2.42 6.00 18.73
C GLY A 88 -2.84 6.30 17.29
N SER A 89 -2.36 5.52 16.31
CA SER A 89 -2.82 5.62 14.92
C SER A 89 -4.31 5.34 14.80
N PRO A 90 -5.02 5.97 13.84
CA PRO A 90 -6.42 5.69 13.62
C PRO A 90 -6.60 4.28 13.02
N THR A 91 -7.78 3.72 13.28
CA THR A 91 -8.37 2.66 12.46
C THR A 91 -9.35 3.29 11.48
N ILE A 92 -9.20 3.04 10.18
CA ILE A 92 -10.14 3.52 9.16
C ILE A 92 -10.78 2.32 8.49
N GLN A 93 -12.11 2.31 8.45
CA GLN A 93 -12.89 1.45 7.58
C GLN A 93 -13.42 2.27 6.41
N LEU A 94 -13.04 1.91 5.18
CA LEU A 94 -13.57 2.47 3.94
C LEU A 94 -14.61 1.55 3.34
N ALA A 95 -15.60 2.15 2.69
CA ALA A 95 -16.52 1.45 1.82
C ALA A 95 -16.73 2.18 0.50
N GLY A 96 -16.94 1.41 -0.58
CA GLY A 96 -17.04 1.89 -1.95
C GLY A 96 -15.72 2.04 -2.69
N THR A 97 -14.60 1.64 -2.09
CA THR A 97 -13.26 1.59 -2.72
C THR A 97 -12.72 0.18 -2.85
N GLU A 98 -13.35 -0.80 -2.21
CA GLU A 98 -12.78 -2.11 -1.98
C GLU A 98 -12.48 -2.82 -3.31
N ARG A 99 -11.26 -3.35 -3.41
CA ARG A 99 -10.81 -4.15 -4.57
C ARG A 99 -11.75 -5.27 -4.99
N MET A 100 -12.44 -5.89 -4.03
CA MET A 100 -13.35 -7.01 -4.26
C MET A 100 -14.74 -6.56 -4.75
N ASP A 101 -15.08 -5.27 -4.64
CA ASP A 101 -16.28 -4.72 -5.27
C ASP A 101 -16.03 -4.62 -6.78
N SER A 102 -16.46 -5.64 -7.53
CA SER A 102 -16.34 -5.64 -8.99
C SER A 102 -17.02 -4.45 -9.70
N SER A 103 -17.93 -3.73 -9.02
CA SER A 103 -18.63 -2.57 -9.58
C SER A 103 -17.85 -1.26 -9.43
N LYS A 104 -16.97 -1.15 -8.43
CA LYS A 104 -16.25 0.11 -8.10
C LYS A 104 -14.76 -0.05 -7.84
N GLY A 105 -14.31 -1.18 -7.29
CA GLY A 105 -12.92 -1.46 -6.94
C GLY A 105 -11.92 -1.13 -8.06
N PRO A 106 -12.13 -1.57 -9.32
CA PRO A 106 -11.22 -1.23 -10.42
C PRO A 106 -10.97 0.27 -10.63
N TYR A 107 -11.89 1.13 -10.20
CA TYR A 107 -11.78 2.58 -10.35
C TYR A 107 -10.76 3.19 -9.37
N PHE A 108 -10.69 2.69 -8.14
CA PHE A 108 -9.78 3.21 -7.11
C PHE A 108 -8.46 2.42 -7.03
N HIS A 109 -8.40 1.21 -7.62
CA HIS A 109 -7.19 0.38 -7.65
C HIS A 109 -6.45 0.43 -8.99
N TRP A 110 -7.11 0.67 -10.12
CA TRP A 110 -6.39 0.79 -11.40
C TRP A 110 -6.99 1.89 -12.27
N PRO A 111 -7.07 3.13 -11.76
CA PRO A 111 -7.54 4.24 -12.58
C PRO A 111 -6.59 4.44 -13.76
N ARG A 112 -7.15 4.77 -14.93
CA ARG A 112 -6.33 5.22 -16.04
C ARG A 112 -5.82 6.62 -15.74
N ARG A 113 -4.61 6.93 -16.19
CA ARG A 113 -4.00 8.26 -16.20
C ARG A 113 -3.80 8.75 -17.62
N GLY A 114 -3.85 10.07 -17.77
CA GLY A 114 -3.41 10.77 -18.98
C GLY A 114 -1.95 11.19 -18.86
N VAL A 115 -1.50 12.04 -19.79
CA VAL A 115 -0.23 12.78 -19.68
C VAL A 115 -0.39 14.14 -18.99
N TYR A 116 -1.63 14.49 -18.63
CA TYR A 116 -1.99 15.73 -17.95
C TYR A 116 -2.81 15.43 -16.70
N ASN A 117 -2.57 16.18 -15.62
CA ASN A 117 -3.35 16.10 -14.38
C ASN A 117 -4.73 16.76 -14.52
N ALA A 118 -5.52 16.79 -13.44
CA ALA A 118 -6.87 17.37 -13.42
C ALA A 118 -6.93 18.87 -13.78
N THR A 119 -5.84 19.60 -13.60
CA THR A 119 -5.71 21.03 -13.96
C THR A 119 -5.10 21.25 -15.35
N ASN A 120 -4.95 20.18 -16.13
CA ASN A 120 -4.36 20.20 -17.48
C ASN A 120 -2.87 20.60 -17.50
N GLN A 121 -2.15 20.38 -16.40
CA GLN A 121 -0.70 20.53 -16.33
C GLN A 121 -0.04 19.21 -16.72
N TYR A 122 1.06 19.28 -17.47
CA TYR A 122 1.80 18.10 -17.94
C TYR A 122 2.50 17.40 -16.76
N GLU A 123 2.32 16.09 -16.63
CA GLU A 123 3.01 15.28 -15.62
C GLU A 123 4.41 14.85 -16.13
N GLN A 124 5.46 15.41 -15.52
CA GLN A 124 6.89 15.17 -15.81
C GLN A 124 7.43 13.83 -15.27
N PRO A 125 8.58 13.36 -15.82
CA PRO A 125 8.70 12.55 -17.04
C PRO A 125 8.31 11.08 -16.78
N GLY A 126 7.83 10.38 -17.82
CA GLY A 126 7.36 8.99 -17.70
C GLY A 126 5.86 8.85 -17.50
N ALA A 127 5.08 9.95 -17.50
CA ALA A 127 3.62 9.92 -17.51
C ALA A 127 3.10 9.23 -18.78
N ARG A 128 3.04 7.91 -18.73
CA ARG A 128 2.48 7.11 -19.81
C ARG A 128 0.98 7.27 -19.77
N ASN A 129 0.40 7.58 -20.92
CA ASN A 129 -1.04 7.68 -21.06
C ASN A 129 -1.64 6.27 -21.07
N THR A 130 -2.04 5.79 -19.89
CA THR A 130 -2.62 4.45 -19.76
C THR A 130 -4.01 4.36 -20.39
N CYS A 131 -4.65 5.49 -20.73
CA CYS A 131 -5.84 5.50 -21.58
C CYS A 131 -5.60 4.85 -22.96
N LEU A 132 -4.36 4.84 -23.46
CA LEU A 132 -4.03 4.32 -24.79
C LEU A 132 -3.89 2.79 -24.81
N TYR A 133 -3.80 2.13 -23.65
CA TYR A 133 -3.58 0.69 -23.58
C TYR A 133 -4.83 -0.11 -23.95
N PHE A 134 -6.01 0.49 -23.77
CA PHE A 134 -7.29 -0.19 -23.90
C PHE A 134 -7.85 0.01 -25.31
N THR A 135 -7.99 -1.08 -26.07
CA THR A 135 -8.33 -1.04 -27.50
C THR A 135 -9.83 -1.10 -27.82
N ARG A 136 -10.70 -1.36 -26.83
CA ARG A 136 -12.18 -1.45 -26.98
C ARG A 136 -12.91 -0.25 -26.37
N THR A 137 -14.25 -0.30 -26.31
CA THR A 137 -15.19 0.69 -25.72
C THR A 137 -14.79 1.24 -24.34
N ASP A 138 -13.80 0.63 -23.70
CA ASP A 138 -13.14 1.04 -22.47
C ASP A 138 -11.92 1.94 -22.70
N LYS A 139 -11.92 2.81 -23.73
CA LYS A 139 -11.02 3.98 -23.79
C LYS A 139 -11.46 5.01 -22.75
N CYS A 140 -10.56 5.90 -22.32
CA CYS A 140 -10.94 6.96 -21.39
C CYS A 140 -12.17 7.69 -21.93
N ILE A 141 -13.25 7.70 -21.15
CA ILE A 141 -14.53 8.26 -21.60
C ILE A 141 -14.27 9.74 -21.88
N ASN A 142 -14.48 10.18 -23.13
CA ASN A 142 -14.19 11.53 -23.59
C ASN A 142 -12.73 11.99 -23.38
N ALA A 143 -11.77 11.04 -23.43
CA ALA A 143 -10.36 11.30 -23.13
C ALA A 143 -10.07 11.83 -21.71
N LYS A 144 -11.03 11.73 -20.78
CA LYS A 144 -10.82 12.07 -19.37
C LYS A 144 -10.38 10.83 -18.60
N PRO A 145 -9.14 10.78 -18.09
CA PRO A 145 -8.67 9.67 -17.27
C PRO A 145 -9.40 9.65 -15.91
N GLU A 146 -9.66 8.47 -15.36
CA GLU A 146 -10.33 8.32 -14.04
C GLU A 146 -9.56 9.03 -12.94
N ILE A 147 -8.23 8.97 -13.00
CA ILE A 147 -7.39 9.59 -11.97
C ILE A 147 -7.71 11.08 -11.82
N ASN A 148 -8.07 11.78 -12.89
CA ASN A 148 -8.42 13.20 -12.84
C ASN A 148 -9.75 13.44 -12.11
N ALA A 149 -10.70 12.51 -12.16
CA ALA A 149 -11.94 12.63 -11.41
C ALA A 149 -11.74 12.33 -9.92
N ILE A 150 -10.82 11.40 -9.59
CA ILE A 150 -10.39 11.16 -8.20
C ILE A 150 -9.63 12.38 -7.67
N GLU A 151 -8.69 12.93 -8.44
CA GLU A 151 -7.91 14.12 -8.09
C GLU A 151 -8.83 15.34 -7.91
N ASN A 152 -9.79 15.57 -8.81
CA ASN A 152 -10.72 16.70 -8.68
C ASN A 152 -11.49 16.69 -7.35
N TRP A 153 -11.98 15.52 -6.97
CA TRP A 153 -12.67 15.33 -5.70
C TRP A 153 -11.69 15.43 -4.51
N ALA A 154 -10.58 14.70 -4.55
CA ALA A 154 -9.67 14.58 -3.44
C ALA A 154 -8.86 15.84 -3.17
N VAL A 155 -8.44 16.58 -4.21
CA VAL A 155 -7.58 17.76 -4.09
C VAL A 155 -8.38 19.06 -4.03
N PHE A 156 -9.40 19.20 -4.89
CA PHE A 156 -10.13 20.46 -5.06
C PHE A 156 -11.54 20.45 -4.47
N ASN A 157 -12.01 19.30 -3.96
CA ASN A 157 -13.40 19.11 -3.54
C ASN A 157 -14.41 19.47 -4.67
N VAL A 158 -14.05 19.13 -5.92
CA VAL A 158 -14.85 19.40 -7.11
C VAL A 158 -15.44 18.11 -7.65
N GLY A 159 -16.77 18.01 -7.60
CA GLY A 159 -17.51 16.84 -8.07
C GLY A 159 -17.33 15.61 -7.17
N ALA A 160 -18.07 14.55 -7.50
CA ALA A 160 -17.88 13.25 -6.89
C ALA A 160 -17.04 12.35 -7.83
N PRO A 161 -16.34 11.34 -7.30
CA PRO A 161 -15.76 10.30 -8.14
C PRO A 161 -16.85 9.66 -9.02
N ALA A 162 -16.49 9.24 -10.24
CA ALA A 162 -17.48 8.78 -11.22
C ALA A 162 -18.29 7.56 -10.77
N VAL A 163 -17.73 6.76 -9.86
CA VAL A 163 -18.36 5.56 -9.29
C VAL A 163 -19.05 5.80 -7.93
N GLY A 164 -19.19 7.06 -7.53
CA GLY A 164 -19.76 7.49 -6.25
C GLY A 164 -18.70 7.88 -5.22
N THR A 165 -19.12 8.63 -4.19
CA THR A 165 -18.25 9.03 -3.08
C THR A 165 -18.09 7.86 -2.09
N PRO A 166 -16.85 7.45 -1.76
CA PRO A 166 -16.61 6.49 -0.69
C PRO A 166 -17.17 6.97 0.65
N SER A 167 -17.41 6.05 1.57
CA SER A 167 -17.70 6.37 2.97
C SER A 167 -16.60 5.86 3.89
N ALA A 168 -16.36 6.56 4.99
CA ALA A 168 -15.39 6.17 6.00
C ALA A 168 -16.01 6.12 7.40
N SER A 169 -15.59 5.14 8.19
CA SER A 169 -15.68 5.12 9.65
C SER A 169 -14.27 5.22 10.23
N VAL A 170 -14.08 6.12 11.20
CA VAL A 170 -12.81 6.29 11.91
C VAL A 170 -12.99 5.82 13.35
N ASN A 171 -12.10 4.93 13.82
CA ASN A 171 -12.09 4.34 15.16
C ASN A 171 -13.44 3.73 15.57
N GLY A 172 -14.14 3.09 14.63
CA GLY A 172 -15.46 2.47 14.88
C GLY A 172 -16.62 3.46 15.01
N GLY A 173 -16.42 4.73 14.62
CA GLY A 173 -17.48 5.73 14.55
C GLY A 173 -18.52 5.44 13.45
N ALA A 174 -19.49 6.34 13.31
CA ALA A 174 -20.48 6.24 12.24
C ALA A 174 -19.81 6.36 10.85
N SER A 175 -20.21 5.51 9.91
CA SER A 175 -19.77 5.63 8.52
C SER A 175 -20.42 6.86 7.88
N THR A 176 -19.60 7.74 7.31
CA THR A 176 -20.04 8.99 6.65
C THR A 176 -19.36 9.15 5.29
N PRO A 177 -19.99 9.83 4.32
CA PRO A 177 -19.35 10.12 3.04
C PRO A 177 -18.03 10.85 3.25
N VAL A 178 -16.96 10.39 2.59
CA VAL A 178 -15.65 11.02 2.67
C VAL A 178 -15.71 12.39 2.02
N GLN A 179 -15.37 13.42 2.78
CA GLN A 179 -15.31 14.79 2.29
C GLN A 179 -14.12 14.98 1.34
N GLY A 180 -14.33 15.62 0.18
CA GLY A 180 -13.23 16.03 -0.70
C GLY A 180 -12.30 17.04 -0.02
N SER A 181 -11.04 17.11 -0.46
CA SER A 181 -9.99 17.91 0.18
C SER A 181 -9.73 17.55 1.66
N SER A 182 -10.11 16.34 2.10
CA SER A 182 -9.74 15.80 3.42
C SER A 182 -8.51 14.89 3.35
N SER A 183 -7.85 14.66 4.49
CA SER A 183 -6.73 13.70 4.61
C SER A 183 -7.11 12.28 4.15
N ILE A 184 -8.36 11.85 4.39
CA ILE A 184 -8.86 10.54 3.93
C ILE A 184 -9.02 10.52 2.41
N ALA A 185 -9.64 11.55 1.82
CA ALA A 185 -9.78 11.65 0.37
C ALA A 185 -8.42 11.69 -0.34
N LEU A 186 -7.46 12.42 0.24
CA LEU A 186 -6.08 12.44 -0.23
C LEU A 186 -5.43 11.05 -0.15
N GLY A 187 -5.58 10.32 0.95
CA GLY A 187 -5.09 8.94 1.07
C GLY A 187 -5.61 8.02 -0.04
N ILE A 188 -6.93 8.04 -0.29
CA ILE A 188 -7.57 7.28 -1.37
C ILE A 188 -7.01 7.68 -2.74
N TYR A 189 -6.81 8.97 -2.98
CA TYR A 189 -6.21 9.45 -4.22
C TYR A 189 -4.75 8.98 -4.39
N LEU A 190 -3.93 9.08 -3.35
CA LEU A 190 -2.53 8.68 -3.40
C LEU A 190 -2.38 7.17 -3.61
N HIS A 191 -3.27 6.37 -3.02
CA HIS A 191 -3.39 4.93 -3.31
C HIS A 191 -3.63 4.70 -4.80
N ALA A 192 -4.70 5.29 -5.33
CA ALA A 192 -5.10 5.13 -6.72
C ALA A 192 -4.02 5.63 -7.71
N LEU A 193 -3.32 6.71 -7.32
CA LEU A 193 -2.18 7.25 -8.06
C LEU A 193 -1.00 6.28 -8.05
N ALA A 194 -0.63 5.74 -6.89
CA ALA A 194 0.45 4.77 -6.77
C ALA A 194 0.20 3.55 -7.67
N ASP A 195 -1.00 2.96 -7.56
CA ASP A 195 -1.35 1.75 -8.31
C ASP A 195 -1.28 1.95 -9.83
N THR A 196 -1.69 3.12 -10.33
CA THR A 196 -1.61 3.37 -11.77
C THR A 196 -0.15 3.34 -12.26
N TYR A 197 0.82 3.76 -11.44
CA TYR A 197 2.25 3.71 -11.77
C TYR A 197 2.83 2.32 -11.58
N THR A 198 2.67 1.73 -10.38
CA THR A 198 3.23 0.43 -10.04
C THR A 198 2.66 -0.69 -10.93
N HIS A 199 1.41 -0.57 -11.39
CA HIS A 199 0.78 -1.57 -12.26
C HIS A 199 0.76 -1.22 -13.75
N ASP A 200 1.49 -0.19 -14.20
CA ASP A 200 1.54 0.21 -15.62
C ASP A 200 1.86 -0.96 -16.57
N PRO A 201 2.83 -1.86 -16.27
CA PRO A 201 3.11 -3.02 -17.13
C PRO A 201 1.93 -3.97 -17.25
N CYS A 202 1.20 -4.18 -16.14
CA CYS A 202 0.02 -5.03 -16.09
C CYS A 202 -1.10 -4.45 -16.94
N MET A 203 -1.39 -3.16 -16.75
CA MET A 203 -2.41 -2.44 -17.49
C MET A 203 -2.10 -2.46 -18.99
N LYS A 204 -0.84 -2.27 -19.37
CA LYS A 204 -0.39 -2.31 -20.77
C LYS A 204 -0.52 -3.69 -21.40
N LYS A 205 -0.05 -4.72 -20.70
CA LYS A 205 0.03 -6.08 -21.25
C LYS A 205 -1.33 -6.74 -21.36
N LEU A 206 -2.16 -6.59 -20.32
CA LEU A 206 -3.43 -7.29 -20.25
C LEU A 206 -4.59 -6.47 -20.81
N GLN A 207 -4.44 -5.16 -20.93
CA GLN A 207 -5.53 -4.26 -21.30
C GLN A 207 -6.78 -4.46 -20.42
N VAL A 208 -6.58 -4.86 -19.15
CA VAL A 208 -7.66 -4.99 -18.16
C VAL A 208 -7.40 -4.09 -16.95
N ARG A 209 -8.47 -3.81 -16.20
CA ARG A 209 -8.45 -3.00 -14.97
C ARG A 209 -8.49 -3.88 -13.73
N SER A 210 -7.79 -5.00 -13.76
CA SER A 210 -7.70 -5.90 -12.63
C SER A 210 -6.54 -6.85 -12.80
N HIS A 211 -6.02 -7.37 -11.69
CA HIS A 211 -5.25 -8.58 -11.76
C HIS A 211 -6.16 -9.79 -11.98
N MET A 212 -5.69 -10.74 -12.79
CA MET A 212 -6.30 -12.07 -12.85
C MET A 212 -5.62 -12.99 -11.82
N SER A 213 -6.31 -14.05 -11.41
CA SER A 213 -5.74 -15.03 -10.48
C SER A 213 -4.48 -15.69 -11.08
N ARG A 214 -3.69 -16.34 -10.21
CA ARG A 214 -2.35 -16.92 -10.48
C ARG A 214 -2.25 -17.78 -11.75
N THR A 215 -3.35 -18.26 -12.31
CA THR A 215 -3.37 -19.34 -13.32
C THR A 215 -3.37 -18.90 -14.78
N SER A 216 -3.50 -17.61 -15.11
CA SER A 216 -3.64 -17.19 -16.52
C SER A 216 -2.66 -16.14 -17.04
N LEU A 217 -1.69 -15.68 -16.24
CA LEU A 217 -0.88 -14.51 -16.59
C LEU A 217 0.62 -14.78 -16.60
N THR A 218 1.31 -14.11 -17.53
CA THR A 218 2.75 -13.94 -17.45
C THR A 218 3.15 -13.31 -16.12
N ILE A 219 4.32 -13.70 -15.62
CA ILE A 219 4.97 -13.29 -14.36
C ILE A 219 4.67 -11.85 -13.93
N GLU A 220 4.77 -10.91 -14.86
CA GLU A 220 4.60 -9.47 -14.68
C GLU A 220 3.21 -9.02 -14.20
N CYS A 221 2.17 -9.87 -14.23
CA CYS A 221 0.80 -9.43 -13.93
C CYS A 221 0.09 -10.24 -12.83
N SER A 222 0.78 -11.19 -12.23
CA SER A 222 0.30 -11.86 -11.02
C SER A 222 0.47 -10.93 -9.83
N VAL A 223 -0.62 -10.62 -9.12
CA VAL A 223 -0.61 -9.79 -7.89
C VAL A 223 0.53 -10.20 -6.97
N VAL A 224 0.50 -11.48 -6.59
CA VAL A 224 1.37 -12.05 -5.57
C VAL A 224 2.82 -11.91 -6.01
N ARG A 225 3.13 -12.28 -7.25
CA ARG A 225 4.49 -12.20 -7.77
C ARG A 225 4.96 -10.76 -7.99
N TRP A 226 4.07 -9.86 -8.38
CA TRP A 226 4.42 -8.46 -8.59
C TRP A 226 4.88 -7.84 -7.28
N HIS A 227 4.03 -7.89 -6.25
CA HIS A 227 4.30 -7.22 -4.99
C HIS A 227 5.36 -7.94 -4.15
N GLN A 228 5.45 -9.28 -4.22
CA GLN A 228 6.47 -10.03 -3.47
C GLN A 228 7.84 -10.03 -4.15
N ASP A 229 7.89 -10.20 -5.47
CA ASP A 229 9.14 -10.55 -6.15
C ASP A 229 9.64 -9.46 -7.09
N GLN A 230 8.87 -8.40 -7.38
CA GLN A 230 9.22 -7.46 -8.45
C GLN A 230 9.12 -6.00 -8.05
N GLU A 231 8.26 -5.65 -7.10
CA GLU A 231 7.99 -4.26 -6.72
C GLU A 231 9.17 -3.57 -6.03
N PHE A 232 9.96 -4.35 -5.29
CA PHE A 232 11.08 -3.85 -4.48
C PHE A 232 12.38 -4.61 -4.74
N GLY A 233 13.50 -3.99 -4.36
CA GLY A 233 14.84 -4.57 -4.48
C GLY A 233 15.64 -3.98 -5.65
N PRO A 234 16.83 -4.53 -5.95
CA PRO A 234 17.70 -3.98 -6.98
C PRO A 234 17.03 -3.93 -8.36
N GLU A 235 17.09 -2.78 -9.02
CA GLU A 235 16.44 -2.57 -10.33
C GLU A 235 17.00 -3.49 -11.44
N ALA A 236 18.23 -3.98 -11.27
CA ALA A 236 18.83 -4.96 -12.18
C ALA A 236 18.13 -6.34 -12.14
N THR A 237 17.43 -6.66 -11.06
CA THR A 237 16.79 -7.96 -10.83
C THR A 237 15.27 -7.87 -10.70
N ASN A 238 14.75 -6.70 -10.35
CA ASN A 238 13.34 -6.46 -10.04
C ASN A 238 12.74 -5.44 -11.00
N LEU A 239 11.85 -5.91 -11.89
CA LEU A 239 11.30 -5.10 -12.96
C LEU A 239 10.36 -3.99 -12.44
N GLY A 240 9.73 -4.21 -11.29
CA GLY A 240 8.79 -3.28 -10.66
C GLY A 240 9.47 -2.10 -9.96
N THR A 241 10.72 -2.23 -9.50
CA THR A 241 11.44 -1.17 -8.76
C THR A 241 11.43 0.18 -9.47
N SER A 242 11.57 0.21 -10.80
CA SER A 242 11.50 1.46 -11.58
C SER A 242 10.11 2.12 -11.51
N TYR A 243 9.04 1.32 -11.63
CA TYR A 243 7.65 1.76 -11.52
C TYR A 243 7.31 2.21 -10.09
N THR A 244 7.85 1.55 -9.08
CA THR A 244 7.76 1.93 -7.66
C THR A 244 8.39 3.31 -7.42
N LYS A 245 9.56 3.57 -8.00
CA LYS A 245 10.21 4.89 -7.91
C LYS A 245 9.39 5.99 -8.59
N GLU A 246 8.85 5.70 -9.77
CA GLU A 246 7.97 6.64 -10.50
C GLU A 246 6.69 6.94 -9.69
N GLY A 247 6.05 5.89 -9.14
CA GLY A 247 4.88 6.03 -8.27
C GLY A 247 5.19 6.85 -7.02
N GLY A 248 6.31 6.59 -6.36
CA GLY A 248 6.73 7.35 -5.17
C GLY A 248 6.95 8.83 -5.48
N LEU A 249 7.53 9.13 -6.64
CA LEU A 249 7.72 10.51 -7.10
C LEU A 249 6.38 11.18 -7.43
N ALA A 250 5.44 10.45 -8.04
CA ALA A 250 4.10 10.95 -8.31
C ALA A 250 3.35 11.27 -7.00
N VAL A 251 3.41 10.38 -6.01
CA VAL A 251 2.85 10.59 -4.66
C VAL A 251 3.47 11.83 -4.00
N TRP A 252 4.79 11.97 -4.04
CA TRP A 252 5.48 13.16 -3.51
C TRP A 252 4.96 14.46 -4.16
N LYS A 253 4.88 14.50 -5.49
CA LYS A 253 4.39 15.68 -6.23
C LYS A 253 2.92 15.96 -5.92
N ALA A 254 2.07 14.93 -5.85
CA ALA A 254 0.66 15.06 -5.51
C ALA A 254 0.46 15.62 -4.10
N LEU A 255 1.27 15.19 -3.13
CA LEU A 255 1.28 15.74 -1.77
C LEU A 255 1.61 17.25 -1.79
N LEU A 256 2.68 17.66 -2.46
CA LEU A 256 3.04 19.08 -2.56
C LEU A 256 1.96 19.90 -3.26
N PHE A 257 1.38 19.35 -4.33
CA PHE A 257 0.32 20.00 -5.09
C PHE A 257 -0.97 20.15 -4.30
N PHE A 258 -1.35 19.14 -3.52
CA PHE A 258 -2.49 19.22 -2.60
C PHE A 258 -2.32 20.37 -1.61
N ARG A 259 -1.12 20.50 -1.03
CA ARG A 259 -0.83 21.57 -0.06
C ARG A 259 -0.93 22.94 -0.68
N GLN A 260 -0.36 23.11 -1.88
CA GLN A 260 -0.46 24.36 -2.62
C GLN A 260 -1.92 24.71 -2.93
N SER A 261 -2.69 23.73 -3.40
CA SER A 261 -4.10 23.91 -3.78
C SER A 261 -5.00 24.22 -2.58
N ASN A 262 -4.67 23.70 -1.39
CA ASN A 262 -5.45 23.88 -0.17
C ASN A 262 -4.82 24.89 0.80
N SER A 263 -3.84 25.69 0.35
CA SER A 263 -3.18 26.76 1.13
C SER A 263 -2.68 26.30 2.51
N LEU A 264 -2.12 25.09 2.59
CA LEU A 264 -1.62 24.57 3.87
C LEU A 264 -0.36 25.36 4.31
N PRO A 265 -0.33 25.89 5.55
CA PRO A 265 0.62 26.94 5.94
C PRO A 265 2.05 26.46 6.20
N THR A 266 2.26 25.16 6.41
CA THR A 266 3.59 24.61 6.71
C THR A 266 4.44 24.48 5.43
N ALA A 267 5.75 24.70 5.52
CA ALA A 267 6.65 24.36 4.42
C ALA A 267 6.86 22.84 4.37
N ALA A 268 7.25 22.31 3.20
CA ALA A 268 7.76 20.96 3.13
C ALA A 268 9.05 20.85 3.96
N LEU A 269 9.23 19.73 4.68
CA LEU A 269 10.43 19.44 5.46
C LEU A 269 11.58 18.97 4.57
N TRP A 270 11.24 18.39 3.42
CA TRP A 270 12.19 17.97 2.39
C TRP A 270 12.06 18.81 1.12
N ASN A 271 13.20 18.98 0.46
CA ASN A 271 13.23 19.33 -0.95
C ASN A 271 13.11 18.07 -1.84
N GLU A 272 12.99 18.27 -3.15
CA GLU A 272 12.85 17.17 -4.12
C GLU A 272 14.03 16.19 -4.08
N THR A 273 15.27 16.67 -3.89
CA THR A 273 16.45 15.80 -3.81
C THR A 273 16.38 14.83 -2.63
N GLN A 274 15.90 15.29 -1.48
CA GLN A 274 15.74 14.43 -0.29
C GLN A 274 14.63 13.39 -0.51
N ALA A 275 13.49 13.81 -1.07
CA ALA A 275 12.38 12.89 -1.40
C ALA A 275 12.83 11.82 -2.41
N VAL A 276 13.49 12.21 -3.50
CA VAL A 276 14.02 11.27 -4.51
C VAL A 276 15.03 10.30 -3.90
N ARG A 277 15.89 10.77 -2.99
CA ARG A 277 16.84 9.88 -2.29
C ARG A 277 16.12 8.86 -1.42
N PHE A 278 15.12 9.28 -0.65
CA PHE A 278 14.33 8.38 0.18
C PHE A 278 13.61 7.34 -0.68
N ILE A 279 12.88 7.77 -1.71
CA ILE A 279 12.14 6.90 -2.63
C ILE A 279 13.09 5.88 -3.26
N LYS A 280 14.23 6.33 -3.79
CA LYS A 280 15.22 5.44 -4.40
C LYS A 280 15.72 4.39 -3.41
N THR A 281 16.20 4.82 -2.24
CA THR A 281 16.74 3.93 -1.22
C THR A 281 15.69 2.92 -0.76
N TYR A 282 14.47 3.40 -0.50
CA TYR A 282 13.35 2.57 -0.06
C TYR A 282 12.96 1.53 -1.11
N SER A 283 12.80 1.94 -2.37
CA SER A 283 12.42 1.04 -3.47
C SER A 283 13.49 0.00 -3.79
N GLU A 284 14.77 0.28 -3.53
CA GLU A 284 15.89 -0.63 -3.80
C GLU A 284 16.15 -1.64 -2.68
N MET A 285 15.47 -1.53 -1.53
CA MET A 285 15.56 -2.48 -0.42
C MET A 285 14.66 -3.70 -0.68
N GLU A 286 15.26 -4.88 -0.79
CA GLU A 286 14.53 -6.14 -1.05
C GLU A 286 13.81 -6.65 0.20
N ASN A 287 14.41 -6.49 1.37
CA ASN A 287 13.84 -6.95 2.64
C ASN A 287 12.77 -5.97 3.18
N GLU A 288 11.56 -6.48 3.39
CA GLU A 288 10.40 -5.73 3.91
C GLU A 288 10.62 -5.16 5.32
N ILE A 289 11.26 -5.90 6.21
CA ILE A 289 11.54 -5.46 7.58
C ILE A 289 12.52 -4.29 7.57
N ASP A 290 13.56 -4.35 6.74
CA ASP A 290 14.51 -3.25 6.56
C ASP A 290 13.85 -2.01 5.96
N ARG A 291 12.97 -2.18 4.95
CA ARG A 291 12.14 -1.09 4.41
C ARG A 291 11.29 -0.44 5.51
N SER A 292 10.58 -1.25 6.29
CA SER A 292 9.72 -0.79 7.38
C SER A 292 10.48 -0.01 8.44
N ASN A 293 11.61 -0.55 8.87
CA ASN A 293 12.48 0.11 9.84
C ASN A 293 13.07 1.41 9.26
N TYR A 294 13.45 1.42 7.99
CA TYR A 294 13.95 2.61 7.31
C TYR A 294 12.89 3.70 7.19
N ALA A 295 11.66 3.39 6.76
CA ALA A 295 10.57 4.36 6.72
C ALA A 295 10.20 4.87 8.12
N THR A 296 10.06 3.97 9.10
CA THR A 296 9.68 4.35 10.47
C THR A 296 10.73 5.24 11.15
N SER A 297 12.01 4.91 11.02
CA SER A 297 13.10 5.74 11.54
C SER A 297 13.16 7.09 10.84
N THR A 298 13.01 7.12 9.51
CA THR A 298 12.98 8.35 8.72
C THR A 298 11.80 9.23 9.12
N TYR A 299 10.59 8.68 9.19
CA TYR A 299 9.39 9.37 9.66
C TYR A 299 9.57 9.99 11.05
N THR A 300 10.16 9.23 11.99
CA THR A 300 10.39 9.68 13.37
C THR A 300 11.40 10.83 13.44
N SER A 301 12.37 10.87 12.52
CA SER A 301 13.38 11.94 12.44
C SER A 301 12.82 13.28 11.93
N LEU A 302 11.65 13.26 11.28
CA LEU A 302 10.96 14.44 10.77
C LEU A 302 10.15 15.11 11.89
N ASN A 303 10.82 15.95 12.68
CA ASN A 303 10.20 16.79 13.73
C ASN A 303 9.69 18.13 13.19
#